data_AF-A0A5B1R5P1-F1
#
_entry.id   AF-A0A5B1R5P1-F1
#
_cell.length_a   1.000
_cell.length_b   1.000
_cell.length_c   1.000
_cell.angle_alpha   90.00
_cell.angle_beta   90.00
_cell.angle_gamma   90.00
#
_symmetry.space_group_name_H-M   'P 1'
#
loop_
_entity.id
_entity.type
_entity.pdbx_description
1 polymer ?
#
loop_
_entity_poly.entity_id
_entity_poly.type
_entity_poly.pdbx_seq_one_letter_code
_entity_poly.pdbx_strand_id
1 'polypeptide(L)'
;MQALLKTEDFRQRIRAYIRQNVRAYLPGLGSEEEVKVVPNEPEIGYSRPPNPSAEDYEEQLAAYELRLARAKQIHTCEPRRCLVPDAHGRLRCKRGAPFDIADDDIIEEGGRVQPKRLYGYINGWMPAILINVRCNNDAKVLTNGRETKNITFYTTGYAAKKQNKTHNMSAIMAKGYAYHRKRSSYLDTIREDQQKMLFRLVHAINREQELAAPMVISYLMGWGDTYCSHRYTPIYFTSFMGSLLKVFPSLTKTG
;
A
#
# COMPACT_ATOMS: atom_id res chain seq x y z
N MET A 1 -13.70 -19.78 3.28
CA MET A 1 -13.58 -19.13 1.95
C MET A 1 -13.50 -20.13 0.79
N GLN A 2 -12.60 -21.14 0.78
CA GLN A 2 -12.52 -22.10 -0.36
C GLN A 2 -13.83 -22.86 -0.60
N ALA A 3 -14.48 -23.35 0.46
CA ALA A 3 -15.78 -24.00 0.34
C ALA A 3 -16.90 -23.05 -0.14
N LEU A 4 -16.80 -21.76 0.19
CA LEU A 4 -17.79 -20.76 -0.22
C LEU A 4 -17.68 -20.42 -1.70
N LEU A 5 -16.47 -20.39 -2.27
CA LEU A 5 -16.28 -20.11 -3.71
C LEU A 5 -16.85 -21.21 -4.64
N LYS A 6 -17.16 -22.38 -4.08
CA LYS A 6 -17.88 -23.45 -4.79
C LYS A 6 -19.38 -23.19 -4.89
N THR A 7 -19.93 -22.27 -4.09
CA THR A 7 -21.35 -21.95 -4.11
C THR A 7 -21.61 -20.78 -5.05
N GLU A 8 -22.62 -20.93 -5.91
CA GLU A 8 -22.96 -19.88 -6.88
C GLU A 8 -23.43 -18.59 -6.20
N ASP A 9 -24.19 -18.68 -5.11
CA ASP A 9 -24.64 -17.52 -4.33
C ASP A 9 -23.45 -16.64 -3.88
N PHE A 10 -22.39 -17.26 -3.36
CA PHE A 10 -21.22 -16.51 -2.92
C PHE A 10 -20.44 -15.92 -4.10
N ARG A 11 -20.31 -16.65 -5.21
CA ARG A 11 -19.70 -16.12 -6.43
C ARG A 11 -20.48 -14.92 -6.98
N GLN A 12 -21.80 -14.95 -6.93
CA GLN A 12 -22.65 -13.83 -7.33
C GLN A 12 -22.48 -12.61 -6.43
N ARG A 13 -22.34 -12.80 -5.10
CA ARG A 13 -21.99 -11.70 -4.19
C ARG A 13 -20.65 -11.06 -4.52
N ILE A 14 -19.64 -11.88 -4.88
CA ILE A 14 -18.34 -11.37 -5.33
C ILE A 14 -18.46 -10.61 -6.65
N ARG A 15 -19.24 -11.11 -7.63
CA ARG A 15 -19.52 -10.38 -8.88
C ARG A 15 -20.14 -9.02 -8.61
N ALA A 16 -21.16 -8.97 -7.75
CA ALA A 16 -21.81 -7.72 -7.37
C ALA A 16 -20.81 -6.73 -6.72
N TYR A 17 -19.96 -7.22 -5.82
CA TYR A 17 -18.90 -6.42 -5.21
C TYR A 17 -17.92 -5.86 -6.25
N ILE A 18 -17.44 -6.68 -7.18
CA ILE A 18 -16.52 -6.27 -8.25
C ILE A 18 -17.17 -5.20 -9.12
N ARG A 19 -18.37 -5.46 -9.64
CA ARG A 19 -19.09 -4.52 -10.52
C ARG A 19 -19.28 -3.14 -9.90
N GLN A 20 -19.45 -3.09 -8.58
CA GLN A 20 -19.59 -1.84 -7.85
C GLN A 20 -18.25 -1.15 -7.54
N ASN A 21 -17.17 -1.89 -7.28
CA ASN A 21 -15.96 -1.34 -6.66
C ASN A 21 -14.70 -1.40 -7.52
N VAL A 22 -14.65 -2.26 -8.53
CA VAL A 22 -13.45 -2.51 -9.35
C VAL A 22 -13.85 -2.52 -10.82
N ARG A 23 -13.20 -1.65 -11.59
CA ARG A 23 -13.40 -1.57 -13.04
C ARG A 23 -12.07 -1.81 -13.75
N ALA A 24 -12.13 -2.51 -14.88
CA ALA A 24 -11.04 -2.64 -15.83
C ALA A 24 -11.55 -2.43 -17.27
N TYR A 25 -12.73 -1.81 -17.41
CA TYR A 25 -13.39 -1.54 -18.66
C TYR A 25 -14.40 -0.40 -18.48
N LEU A 26 -14.48 0.47 -19.49
CA LEU A 26 -15.59 1.39 -19.73
C LEU A 26 -15.86 1.40 -21.25
N PRO A 27 -17.10 1.69 -21.68
CA PRO A 27 -17.37 1.96 -23.09
C PRO A 27 -16.41 3.02 -23.64
N GLY A 28 -15.76 2.74 -24.77
CA GLY A 28 -14.72 3.61 -25.35
C GLY A 28 -13.29 3.28 -24.90
N LEU A 29 -13.10 2.29 -24.02
CA LEU A 29 -11.78 1.79 -23.62
C LEU A 29 -11.63 0.27 -23.87
N GLY A 30 -12.41 -0.29 -24.79
CA GLY A 30 -12.46 -1.72 -25.09
C GLY A 30 -11.34 -2.23 -25.99
N SER A 31 -10.74 -1.36 -26.80
CA SER A 31 -9.64 -1.69 -27.70
C SER A 31 -8.65 -0.54 -27.84
N GLU A 32 -7.54 -0.77 -28.53
CA GLU A 32 -6.56 0.28 -28.82
C GLU A 32 -7.17 1.41 -29.67
N GLU A 33 -8.02 1.05 -30.64
CA GLU A 33 -8.72 1.98 -31.54
C GLU A 33 -9.69 2.87 -30.77
N GLU A 34 -10.51 2.28 -29.89
CA GLU A 34 -11.44 3.06 -29.04
C GLU A 34 -10.67 4.03 -28.13
N VAL A 35 -9.60 3.56 -27.49
CA VAL A 35 -8.76 4.37 -26.60
C VAL A 35 -8.12 5.55 -27.36
N LYS A 36 -7.80 5.40 -28.64
CA LYS A 36 -7.26 6.52 -29.46
C LYS A 36 -8.29 7.60 -29.74
N VAL A 37 -9.58 7.25 -29.81
CA VAL A 37 -10.67 8.22 -30.02
C VAL A 37 -10.93 9.05 -28.77
N VAL A 38 -10.81 8.47 -27.57
CA VAL A 38 -11.00 9.20 -26.32
C VAL A 38 -9.82 10.15 -26.07
N PRO A 39 -10.04 11.47 -25.91
CA PRO A 39 -8.96 12.43 -25.65
C PRO A 39 -8.15 12.06 -24.40
N ASN A 40 -6.83 12.07 -24.53
CA ASN A 40 -5.94 11.95 -23.38
C ASN A 40 -5.72 13.33 -22.77
N GLU A 41 -6.19 13.55 -21.55
CA GLU A 41 -6.06 14.80 -20.81
C GLU A 41 -5.09 14.63 -19.62
N PRO A 42 -3.77 14.88 -19.78
CA PRO A 42 -2.81 14.65 -18.71
C PRO A 42 -3.08 15.45 -17.44
N GLU A 43 -3.61 16.68 -17.59
CA GLU A 43 -3.83 17.63 -16.50
C GLU A 43 -5.15 17.43 -15.75
N ILE A 44 -5.99 16.47 -16.16
CA ILE A 44 -7.28 16.19 -15.52
C ILE A 44 -7.14 15.88 -14.01
N GLY A 45 -5.95 15.43 -13.58
CA GLY A 45 -5.61 15.22 -12.18
C GLY A 45 -5.79 16.45 -11.28
N TYR A 46 -5.69 17.65 -11.85
CA TYR A 46 -5.79 18.93 -11.15
C TYR A 46 -7.16 19.61 -11.33
N SER A 47 -8.07 19.01 -12.09
CA SER A 47 -9.42 19.52 -12.31
C SER A 47 -10.33 19.31 -11.09
N ARG A 48 -11.39 20.12 -10.96
CA ARG A 48 -12.42 19.92 -9.93
C ARG A 48 -13.32 18.73 -10.30
N PRO A 49 -13.82 17.96 -9.32
CA PRO A 49 -14.81 16.94 -9.61
C PRO A 49 -16.14 17.59 -10.00
N PRO A 50 -17.07 16.85 -10.64
CA PRO A 50 -18.42 17.31 -10.92
C PRO A 50 -19.13 17.81 -9.65
N ASN A 51 -20.04 18.79 -9.82
CA ASN A 51 -20.81 19.34 -8.71
C ASN A 51 -21.88 18.33 -8.26
N PRO A 52 -21.86 17.82 -7.01
CA PRO A 52 -22.83 16.86 -6.52
C PRO A 52 -24.29 17.35 -6.50
N SER A 53 -24.50 18.68 -6.59
CA SER A 53 -25.83 19.29 -6.62
C SER A 53 -26.36 19.54 -8.04
N ALA A 54 -25.61 19.17 -9.09
CA ALA A 54 -26.06 19.31 -10.46
C ALA A 54 -27.14 18.25 -10.79
N GLU A 55 -28.14 18.61 -11.59
CA GLU A 55 -29.21 17.69 -12.01
C GLU A 55 -28.67 16.52 -12.85
N ASP A 56 -27.61 16.77 -13.63
CA ASP A 56 -26.91 15.83 -14.50
C ASP A 56 -25.63 15.25 -13.84
N TYR A 57 -25.55 15.27 -12.50
CA TYR A 57 -24.33 14.85 -11.77
C TYR A 57 -23.84 13.46 -12.17
N GLU A 58 -24.73 12.47 -12.30
CA GLU A 58 -24.37 11.09 -12.66
C GLU A 58 -23.78 10.99 -14.08
N GLU A 59 -24.32 11.75 -15.03
CA GLU A 59 -23.79 11.80 -16.40
C GLU A 59 -22.41 12.47 -16.42
N GLN A 60 -22.28 13.59 -15.71
CA GLN A 60 -20.98 14.26 -15.55
C GLN A 60 -19.96 13.35 -14.87
N LEU A 61 -20.38 12.58 -13.87
CA LEU A 61 -19.52 11.65 -13.13
C LEU A 61 -19.03 10.51 -14.03
N ALA A 62 -19.92 9.91 -14.82
CA ALA A 62 -19.57 8.86 -15.77
C ALA A 62 -18.61 9.37 -16.86
N ALA A 63 -18.87 10.55 -17.42
CA ALA A 63 -17.99 11.18 -18.40
C ALA A 63 -16.63 11.54 -17.79
N TYR A 64 -16.63 12.04 -16.55
CA TYR A 64 -15.42 12.39 -15.82
C TYR A 64 -14.55 11.17 -15.53
N GLU A 65 -15.16 10.06 -15.12
CA GLU A 65 -14.46 8.81 -14.91
C GLU A 65 -13.84 8.26 -16.19
N LEU A 66 -14.56 8.29 -17.32
CA LEU A 66 -14.02 7.84 -18.61
C LEU A 66 -12.75 8.63 -18.98
N ARG A 67 -12.80 9.96 -18.85
CA ARG A 67 -11.64 10.83 -19.11
C ARG A 67 -10.48 10.55 -18.16
N LEU A 68 -10.78 10.34 -16.87
CA LEU A 68 -9.77 9.97 -15.87
C LEU A 68 -9.14 8.60 -16.15
N ALA A 69 -9.94 7.60 -16.47
CA ALA A 69 -9.49 6.26 -16.80
C ALA A 69 -8.60 6.29 -18.05
N ARG A 70 -9.02 7.01 -19.08
CA ARG A 70 -8.22 7.24 -20.30
C ARG A 70 -6.86 7.86 -20.01
N ALA A 71 -6.82 8.87 -19.13
CA ALA A 71 -5.61 9.63 -18.84
C ALA A 71 -4.67 8.94 -17.83
N LYS A 72 -5.22 8.18 -16.87
CA LYS A 72 -4.47 7.69 -15.70
C LYS A 72 -4.34 6.18 -15.62
N GLN A 73 -5.19 5.40 -16.31
CA GLN A 73 -5.26 3.94 -16.18
C GLN A 73 -4.75 3.17 -17.39
N ILE A 74 -4.50 3.85 -18.52
CA ILE A 74 -3.87 3.23 -19.69
C ILE A 74 -2.38 3.01 -19.41
N HIS A 75 -1.97 1.76 -19.52
CA HIS A 75 -0.60 1.32 -19.38
C HIS A 75 0.15 1.43 -20.70
N THR A 76 1.05 2.41 -20.81
CA THR A 76 1.95 2.52 -21.95
C THR A 76 3.29 1.86 -21.63
N CYS A 77 3.69 0.89 -22.45
CA CYS A 77 4.99 0.26 -22.31
C CYS A 77 6.09 1.10 -22.95
N GLU A 78 7.06 1.55 -22.14
CA GLU A 78 8.21 2.32 -22.63
C GLU A 78 9.55 1.74 -22.14
N PRO A 79 10.61 1.81 -22.96
CA PRO A 79 11.98 1.52 -22.54
C PRO A 79 12.35 2.35 -21.30
N ARG A 80 13.11 1.77 -20.38
CA ARG A 80 13.54 2.38 -19.09
C ARG A 80 12.41 2.69 -18.09
N ARG A 81 11.12 2.58 -18.46
CA ARG A 81 9.99 2.67 -17.52
C ARG A 81 9.57 1.30 -17.01
N CYS A 82 8.94 0.50 -17.87
CA CYS A 82 8.43 -0.82 -17.50
C CYS A 82 8.99 -1.97 -18.35
N LEU A 83 9.52 -1.69 -19.54
CA LEU A 83 10.16 -2.72 -20.35
C LEU A 83 11.51 -3.10 -19.74
N VAL A 84 11.65 -4.38 -19.41
CA VAL A 84 12.86 -4.98 -18.85
C VAL A 84 13.28 -6.19 -19.68
N PRO A 85 14.58 -6.45 -19.87
CA PRO A 85 15.04 -7.63 -20.57
C PRO A 85 14.72 -8.89 -19.75
N ASP A 86 14.30 -9.95 -20.45
CA ASP A 86 14.21 -11.30 -19.92
C ASP A 86 15.54 -12.05 -19.99
N ALA A 87 15.53 -13.30 -19.52
CA ALA A 87 16.72 -14.15 -19.50
C ALA A 87 17.30 -14.40 -20.92
N HIS A 88 16.52 -14.12 -21.97
CA HIS A 88 16.88 -14.28 -23.38
C HIS A 88 17.09 -12.93 -24.09
N GLY A 89 17.11 -11.82 -23.36
CA GLY A 89 17.30 -10.48 -23.90
C GLY A 89 16.07 -9.86 -24.57
N ARG A 90 14.90 -10.51 -24.54
CA ARG A 90 13.65 -9.93 -25.06
C ARG A 90 13.05 -8.97 -24.05
N LEU A 91 12.44 -7.89 -24.52
CA LEU A 91 11.78 -6.93 -23.64
C LEU A 91 10.41 -7.47 -23.20
N ARG A 92 10.19 -7.53 -21.88
CA ARG A 92 8.88 -7.81 -21.29
C ARG A 92 8.46 -6.67 -20.39
N CYS A 93 7.16 -6.46 -20.24
CA CYS A 93 6.65 -5.51 -19.27
C CYS A 93 6.82 -6.07 -17.85
N LYS A 94 7.56 -5.38 -16.99
CA LYS A 94 7.72 -5.75 -15.57
C LYS A 94 6.41 -5.74 -14.78
N ARG A 95 5.36 -5.09 -15.31
CA ARG A 95 4.00 -5.06 -14.73
C ARG A 95 3.12 -6.22 -15.22
N GLY A 96 3.57 -6.98 -16.23
CA GLY A 96 2.82 -8.10 -16.80
C GLY A 96 1.79 -7.69 -17.86
N ALA A 97 1.92 -6.51 -18.48
CA ALA A 97 1.12 -6.17 -19.66
C ALA A 97 1.64 -6.92 -20.91
N PRO A 98 0.77 -7.36 -21.84
CA PRO A 98 -0.70 -7.24 -21.78
C PRO A 98 -1.29 -8.13 -20.68
N PHE A 99 -2.24 -7.57 -19.93
CA PHE A 99 -3.00 -8.28 -18.91
C PHE A 99 -4.05 -9.19 -19.55
N ASP A 100 -4.43 -10.25 -18.83
CA ASP A 100 -5.51 -11.14 -19.24
C ASP A 100 -6.81 -10.37 -19.50
N ILE A 101 -7.44 -10.68 -20.63
CA ILE A 101 -8.74 -10.13 -21.06
C ILE A 101 -9.87 -11.10 -20.68
N ALA A 102 -11.07 -10.55 -20.48
CA ALA A 102 -12.29 -11.26 -20.17
C ALA A 102 -13.51 -10.43 -20.58
N ASP A 103 -14.49 -11.06 -21.24
CA ASP A 103 -15.70 -10.40 -21.72
C ASP A 103 -16.70 -10.05 -20.61
N ASP A 104 -16.63 -10.75 -19.48
CA ASP A 104 -17.41 -10.54 -18.26
C ASP A 104 -16.54 -10.85 -17.02
N ASP A 105 -17.06 -10.55 -15.83
CA ASP A 105 -16.41 -10.84 -14.56
C ASP A 105 -16.31 -12.36 -14.31
N ILE A 106 -15.08 -12.86 -14.20
CA ILE A 106 -14.80 -14.28 -13.97
C ILE A 106 -14.49 -14.50 -12.48
N ILE A 107 -15.28 -15.37 -11.83
CA ILE A 107 -15.04 -15.83 -10.47
C ILE A 107 -14.96 -17.36 -10.49
N GLU A 108 -13.76 -17.89 -10.31
CA GLU A 108 -13.51 -19.33 -10.30
C GLU A 108 -13.57 -19.91 -8.88
N GLU A 109 -13.87 -21.21 -8.79
CA GLU A 109 -13.85 -21.95 -7.52
C GLU A 109 -12.46 -21.98 -6.87
N GLY A 110 -11.41 -21.94 -7.71
CA GLY A 110 -10.01 -21.87 -7.28
C GLY A 110 -9.61 -20.53 -6.65
N GLY A 111 -10.52 -19.54 -6.64
CA GLY A 111 -10.29 -18.20 -6.11
C GLY A 111 -9.70 -17.22 -7.11
N ARG A 112 -9.48 -17.62 -8.37
CA ARG A 112 -9.14 -16.65 -9.40
C ARG A 112 -10.34 -15.72 -9.62
N VAL A 113 -10.07 -14.43 -9.55
CA VAL A 113 -11.06 -13.37 -9.77
C VAL A 113 -10.48 -12.41 -10.80
N GLN A 114 -11.23 -12.17 -11.87
CA GLN A 114 -10.83 -11.28 -12.94
C GLN A 114 -12.02 -10.40 -13.33
N PRO A 115 -11.90 -9.06 -13.19
CA PRO A 115 -12.94 -8.16 -13.68
C PRO A 115 -12.99 -8.18 -15.21
N LYS A 116 -14.14 -7.83 -15.78
CA LYS A 116 -14.27 -7.58 -17.22
C LYS A 116 -13.17 -6.64 -17.71
N ARG A 117 -12.39 -7.09 -18.70
CA ARG A 117 -11.31 -6.34 -19.34
C ARG A 117 -11.25 -6.72 -20.80
N LEU A 118 -11.54 -5.78 -21.70
CA LEU A 118 -11.45 -6.04 -23.14
C LEU A 118 -10.09 -5.62 -23.73
N TYR A 119 -9.44 -4.63 -23.12
CA TYR A 119 -8.13 -4.14 -23.55
C TYR A 119 -7.01 -4.52 -22.56
N GLY A 120 -6.04 -5.32 -23.01
CA GLY A 120 -4.95 -5.83 -22.15
C GLY A 120 -4.00 -4.77 -21.59
N TYR A 121 -4.10 -3.51 -21.99
CA TYR A 121 -3.25 -2.42 -21.50
C TYR A 121 -4.00 -1.43 -20.60
N ILE A 122 -5.14 -1.82 -20.04
CA ILE A 122 -5.84 -1.03 -19.02
C ILE A 122 -5.65 -1.66 -17.62
N ASN A 123 -5.22 -0.85 -16.66
CA ASN A 123 -5.15 -1.28 -15.26
C ASN A 123 -6.57 -1.52 -14.71
N GLY A 124 -6.68 -2.29 -13.62
CA GLY A 124 -7.90 -2.24 -12.81
C GLY A 124 -7.87 -1.02 -11.90
N TRP A 125 -8.99 -0.34 -11.69
CA TRP A 125 -9.08 0.80 -10.78
C TRP A 125 -10.31 0.71 -9.88
N MET A 126 -10.26 1.41 -8.74
CA MET A 126 -11.44 1.66 -7.92
C MET A 126 -12.04 3.02 -8.30
N PRO A 127 -13.28 3.08 -8.80
CA PRO A 127 -13.89 4.35 -9.25
C PRO A 127 -13.87 5.43 -8.19
N ALA A 128 -14.18 5.09 -6.93
CA ALA A 128 -14.15 6.03 -5.82
C ALA A 128 -12.76 6.65 -5.61
N ILE A 129 -11.68 5.88 -5.74
CA ILE A 129 -10.31 6.41 -5.62
C ILE A 129 -9.95 7.23 -6.85
N LEU A 130 -10.27 6.73 -8.04
CA LEU A 130 -9.96 7.41 -9.30
C LEU A 130 -10.61 8.78 -9.37
N ILE A 131 -11.90 8.89 -9.03
CA ILE A 131 -12.66 10.14 -9.12
C ILE A 131 -12.20 11.16 -8.07
N ASN A 132 -11.94 10.72 -6.84
CA ASN A 132 -11.62 11.65 -5.74
C ASN A 132 -10.14 12.04 -5.70
N VAL A 133 -9.24 11.10 -6.00
CA VAL A 133 -7.78 11.33 -5.93
C VAL A 133 -7.21 11.70 -7.31
N ARG A 134 -7.89 11.30 -8.40
CA ARG A 134 -7.56 11.66 -9.80
C ARG A 134 -6.15 11.27 -10.23
N CYS A 135 -5.65 10.20 -9.64
CA CYS A 135 -4.35 9.63 -9.93
C CYS A 135 -4.47 8.15 -10.33
N ASN A 136 -3.38 7.62 -10.90
CA ASN A 136 -3.28 6.21 -11.20
C ASN A 136 -3.43 5.38 -9.91
N ASN A 137 -4.25 4.34 -9.96
CA ASN A 137 -4.45 3.38 -8.89
C ASN A 137 -4.66 1.98 -9.50
N ASP A 138 -4.17 0.95 -8.83
CA ASP A 138 -4.28 -0.44 -9.29
C ASP A 138 -5.15 -1.23 -8.31
N ALA A 139 -6.33 -1.64 -8.76
CA ALA A 139 -7.33 -2.36 -8.00
C ALA A 139 -7.33 -3.84 -8.40
N LYS A 140 -7.08 -4.71 -7.42
CA LYS A 140 -7.13 -6.17 -7.60
C LYS A 140 -7.86 -6.81 -6.43
N VAL A 141 -8.80 -7.70 -6.75
CA VAL A 141 -9.50 -8.49 -5.74
C VAL A 141 -8.63 -9.69 -5.37
N LEU A 142 -8.23 -9.75 -4.11
CA LEU A 142 -7.41 -10.83 -3.57
C LEU A 142 -8.31 -11.76 -2.75
N THR A 143 -8.49 -12.98 -3.23
CA THR A 143 -9.21 -14.04 -2.48
C THR A 143 -8.20 -15.00 -1.84
N ASN A 144 -8.47 -16.30 -1.80
CA ASN A 144 -7.60 -17.36 -1.30
C ASN A 144 -6.78 -18.07 -2.40
N GLY A 145 -6.67 -17.47 -3.59
CA GLY A 145 -5.86 -18.01 -4.68
C GLY A 145 -4.34 -17.94 -4.44
N ARG A 146 -3.58 -18.62 -5.30
CA ARG A 146 -2.10 -18.60 -5.29
C ARG A 146 -1.54 -17.18 -5.47
N GLU A 147 -2.20 -16.37 -6.28
CA GLU A 147 -1.84 -14.96 -6.52
C GLU A 147 -1.85 -14.14 -5.24
N THR A 148 -2.84 -14.37 -4.37
CA THR A 148 -2.96 -13.67 -3.09
C THR A 148 -1.75 -13.93 -2.19
N LYS A 149 -1.23 -15.17 -2.11
CA LYS A 149 -0.07 -15.47 -1.25
C LYS A 149 1.15 -14.62 -1.60
N ASN A 150 1.41 -14.43 -2.90
CA ASN A 150 2.51 -13.60 -3.38
C ASN A 150 2.27 -12.11 -3.08
N ILE A 151 1.04 -11.64 -3.27
CA ILE A 151 0.68 -10.23 -3.01
C ILE A 151 0.66 -9.93 -1.51
N THR A 152 0.20 -10.85 -0.66
CA THR A 152 0.25 -10.69 0.80
C THR A 152 1.69 -10.48 1.25
N PHE A 153 2.66 -11.25 0.75
CA PHE A 153 4.07 -11.02 1.08
C PHE A 153 4.54 -9.62 0.68
N TYR A 154 4.17 -9.17 -0.52
CA TYR A 154 4.47 -7.82 -0.99
C TYR A 154 3.83 -6.74 -0.10
N THR A 155 2.52 -6.83 0.15
CA THR A 155 1.77 -5.88 0.98
C THR A 155 2.30 -5.86 2.42
N THR A 156 2.58 -7.02 3.01
CA THR A 156 3.21 -7.11 4.33
C THR A 156 4.60 -6.48 4.32
N GLY A 157 5.40 -6.68 3.27
CA GLY A 157 6.69 -6.00 3.12
C GLY A 157 6.59 -4.47 3.08
N TYR A 158 5.50 -3.93 2.52
CA TYR A 158 5.21 -2.50 2.53
C TYR A 158 4.66 -2.01 3.86
N ALA A 159 3.72 -2.74 4.47
CA ALA A 159 3.13 -2.40 5.76
C ALA A 159 4.16 -2.49 6.90
N ALA A 160 5.04 -3.49 6.85
CA ALA A 160 6.14 -3.68 7.78
C ALA A 160 7.44 -3.00 7.30
N LYS A 161 7.36 -2.14 6.28
CA LYS A 161 8.54 -1.41 5.79
C LYS A 161 9.08 -0.59 6.96
N LYS A 162 10.32 -0.88 7.34
CA LYS A 162 10.99 -0.17 8.43
C LYS A 162 10.96 1.32 8.14
N GLN A 163 10.72 2.13 9.18
CA GLN A 163 10.95 3.56 9.09
C GLN A 163 12.39 3.79 8.61
N ASN A 164 12.55 4.77 7.71
CA ASN A 164 13.86 5.08 7.14
C ASN A 164 14.82 5.48 8.27
N LYS A 165 16.10 5.13 8.11
CA LYS A 165 17.13 5.55 9.05
C LYS A 165 17.27 7.07 8.97
N THR A 166 17.34 7.73 10.12
CA THR A 166 17.66 9.16 10.19
C THR A 166 19.08 9.38 9.65
N HIS A 167 19.21 9.96 8.46
CA HIS A 167 20.53 10.16 7.82
C HIS A 167 21.45 11.14 8.57
N ASN A 168 20.90 11.95 9.48
CA ASN A 168 21.59 13.04 10.17
C ASN A 168 21.57 12.91 11.71
N MET A 169 21.50 11.69 12.25
CA MET A 169 21.40 11.45 13.69
C MET A 169 22.50 12.16 14.50
N SER A 170 23.74 12.13 14.01
CA SER A 170 24.89 12.80 14.63
C SER A 170 24.72 14.32 14.68
N ALA A 171 24.18 14.94 13.63
CA ALA A 171 23.93 16.38 13.59
C ALA A 171 22.83 16.80 14.58
N ILE A 172 21.76 15.99 14.70
CA ILE A 172 20.69 16.22 15.68
C ILE A 172 21.24 16.12 17.11
N MET A 173 22.05 15.09 17.40
CA MET A 173 22.71 14.93 18.69
C MET A 173 23.66 16.11 18.99
N ALA A 174 24.48 16.52 18.03
CA ALA A 174 25.40 17.65 18.21
C ALA A 174 24.64 18.96 18.50
N LYS A 175 23.54 19.20 17.79
CA LYS A 175 22.66 20.36 18.03
C LYS A 175 22.01 20.31 19.42
N GLY A 176 21.49 19.15 19.82
CA GLY A 176 20.90 18.95 21.14
C GLY A 176 21.91 19.12 22.28
N TYR A 177 23.14 18.65 22.09
CA TYR A 177 24.24 18.81 23.03
C TYR A 177 24.67 20.27 23.15
N ALA A 178 24.87 20.96 22.02
CA ALA A 178 25.21 22.39 22.01
C ALA A 178 24.13 23.24 22.69
N TYR A 179 22.86 22.91 22.48
CA TYR A 179 21.75 23.55 23.17
C TYR A 179 21.77 23.27 24.69
N HIS A 180 22.06 22.03 25.10
CA HIS A 180 22.16 21.68 26.51
C HIS A 180 23.29 22.47 27.20
N ARG A 181 24.50 22.51 26.63
CA ARG A 181 25.63 23.28 27.17
C ARG A 181 25.37 24.77 27.31
N LYS A 182 24.56 25.36 26.43
CA LYS A 182 24.19 26.79 26.51
C LYS A 182 23.15 27.09 27.58
N ARG A 183 22.41 26.09 28.07
CA ARG A 183 21.26 26.26 28.98
C ARG A 183 21.37 25.48 30.29
N SER A 184 22.48 24.77 30.55
CA SER A 184 22.73 24.21 31.87
C SER A 184 23.17 25.33 32.81
N SER A 185 22.50 25.45 33.95
CA SER A 185 22.96 26.34 35.03
C SER A 185 23.99 25.58 35.85
N TYR A 186 24.97 26.29 36.42
CA TYR A 186 26.03 25.69 37.25
C TYR A 186 25.51 25.06 38.57
N LEU A 187 24.22 25.21 38.87
CA LEU A 187 23.60 24.80 40.14
C LEU A 187 23.12 23.35 40.15
N ASP A 188 23.01 22.68 39.00
CA ASP A 188 22.58 21.27 38.92
C ASP A 188 23.76 20.36 39.33
N THR A 189 23.51 19.28 40.08
CA THR A 189 24.57 18.29 40.33
C THR A 189 25.00 17.63 39.02
N ILE A 190 26.26 17.18 38.91
CA ILE A 190 26.78 16.54 37.69
C ILE A 190 25.83 15.42 37.21
N ARG A 191 25.28 14.63 38.14
CA ARG A 191 24.35 13.55 37.80
C ARG A 191 23.06 14.07 37.16
N GLU A 192 22.44 15.09 37.74
CA GLU A 192 21.19 15.67 37.24
C GLU A 192 21.40 16.34 35.88
N ASP A 193 22.53 17.05 35.72
CA ASP A 193 22.90 17.68 34.46
C ASP A 193 23.06 16.64 33.33
N GLN A 194 23.79 15.54 33.60
CA GLN A 194 23.97 14.45 32.62
C GLN A 194 22.64 13.73 32.30
N GLN A 195 21.79 13.48 33.29
CA GLN A 195 20.46 12.91 33.04
C GLN A 195 19.62 13.82 32.14
N LYS A 196 19.61 15.12 32.43
CA LYS A 196 18.90 16.14 31.66
C LYS A 196 19.45 16.29 30.25
N MET A 197 20.76 16.13 30.07
CA MET A 197 21.40 16.06 28.76
C MET A 197 20.86 14.89 27.94
N LEU A 198 20.87 13.67 28.51
CA LEU A 198 20.35 12.47 27.84
C LEU A 198 18.88 12.64 27.46
N PHE A 199 18.04 13.15 28.36
CA PHE A 199 16.64 13.45 28.06
C PHE A 199 16.50 14.43 26.89
N ARG A 200 17.22 15.56 26.91
CA ARG A 200 17.16 16.54 25.82
C ARG A 200 17.63 15.97 24.48
N LEU A 201 18.66 15.13 24.48
CA LEU A 201 19.15 14.46 23.27
C LEU A 201 18.11 13.48 22.72
N VAL A 202 17.53 12.63 23.56
CA VAL A 202 16.47 11.69 23.15
C VAL A 202 15.25 12.44 22.63
N HIS A 203 14.82 13.52 23.30
CA HIS A 203 13.71 14.34 22.82
C HIS A 203 14.01 15.05 21.49
N ALA A 204 15.24 15.52 21.28
CA ALA A 204 15.65 16.11 20.01
C ALA A 204 15.60 15.08 18.87
N ILE A 205 16.04 13.84 19.14
CA ILE A 205 15.97 12.73 18.19
C ILE A 205 14.50 12.39 17.88
N ASN A 206 13.67 12.22 18.91
CA ASN A 206 12.26 11.88 18.76
C ASN A 206 11.48 12.98 18.02
N ARG A 207 11.80 14.25 18.25
CA ARG A 207 11.12 15.38 17.58
C ARG A 207 11.36 15.39 16.07
N GLU A 208 12.59 15.09 15.66
CA GLU A 208 12.98 15.08 14.24
C GLU A 208 12.74 13.71 13.58
N GLN A 209 12.18 12.75 14.31
CA GLN A 209 11.83 11.45 13.77
C GLN A 209 10.60 11.57 12.86
N GLU A 210 10.77 11.20 11.61
CA GLU A 210 9.64 11.09 10.67
C GLU A 210 8.75 9.91 11.07
N LEU A 211 7.47 10.20 11.28
CA LEU A 211 6.44 9.20 11.51
C LEU A 211 5.61 8.99 10.24
N ALA A 212 5.16 7.77 10.02
CA ALA A 212 4.28 7.47 8.89
C ALA A 212 2.93 8.16 9.11
N ALA A 213 2.42 8.90 8.11
CA ALA A 213 1.13 9.59 8.22
C ALA A 213 -0.04 8.66 8.66
N PRO A 214 -0.17 7.41 8.17
CA PRO A 214 -1.21 6.50 8.64
C PRO A 214 -1.11 6.19 10.14
N MET A 215 0.10 6.07 10.69
CA MET A 215 0.32 5.86 12.13
C MET A 215 -0.19 7.07 12.92
N VAL A 216 0.17 8.29 12.49
CA VAL A 216 -0.27 9.54 13.14
C VAL A 216 -1.80 9.64 13.16
N ILE A 217 -2.45 9.40 12.02
CA ILE A 217 -3.92 9.42 11.94
C ILE A 217 -4.53 8.34 12.82
N SER A 218 -4.00 7.12 12.83
CA SER A 218 -4.50 6.04 13.67
C SER A 218 -4.51 6.40 15.16
N TYR A 219 -3.44 7.04 15.63
CA TYR A 219 -3.38 7.54 17.01
C TYR A 219 -4.31 8.73 17.27
N LEU A 220 -4.38 9.70 16.36
CA LEU A 220 -5.28 10.86 16.49
C LEU A 220 -6.76 10.45 16.51
N MET A 221 -7.12 9.43 15.74
CA MET A 221 -8.48 8.89 15.66
C MET A 221 -8.79 7.88 16.77
N GLY A 222 -7.83 7.55 17.63
CA GLY A 222 -8.01 6.58 18.71
C GLY A 222 -8.15 5.12 18.25
N TRP A 223 -7.75 4.81 17.02
CA TRP A 223 -7.80 3.45 16.46
C TRP A 223 -6.71 2.53 17.01
N GLY A 224 -5.67 3.11 17.62
CA GLY A 224 -4.49 2.38 18.10
C GLY A 224 -3.53 2.01 16.97
N ASP A 225 -2.60 1.10 17.23
CA ASP A 225 -1.55 0.70 16.29
C ASP A 225 -1.46 -0.82 16.09
N THR A 226 -2.44 -1.57 16.60
CA THR A 226 -2.46 -3.03 16.54
C THR A 226 -3.79 -3.55 16.01
N TYR A 227 -3.70 -4.44 15.01
CA TYR A 227 -4.81 -5.26 14.56
C TYR A 227 -4.57 -6.69 15.00
N CYS A 228 -5.29 -7.15 16.02
CA CYS A 228 -5.13 -8.47 16.60
C CYS A 228 -6.44 -9.25 16.47
N SER A 229 -6.42 -10.35 15.72
CA SER A 229 -7.55 -11.30 15.68
C SER A 229 -7.61 -12.19 16.92
N HIS A 230 -6.49 -12.30 17.66
CA HIS A 230 -6.33 -13.16 18.83
C HIS A 230 -5.60 -12.39 19.93
N ARG A 231 -5.79 -12.84 21.17
CA ARG A 231 -5.05 -12.33 22.31
C ARG A 231 -3.73 -13.08 22.41
N TYR A 232 -2.63 -12.36 22.24
CA TYR A 232 -1.29 -12.92 22.38
C TYR A 232 -0.80 -12.70 23.81
N THR A 233 -0.05 -13.67 24.35
CA THR A 233 0.66 -13.54 25.62
C THR A 233 2.15 -13.35 25.32
N PRO A 234 2.83 -12.37 25.93
CA PRO A 234 4.26 -12.19 25.73
C PRO A 234 5.02 -13.44 26.19
N ILE A 235 5.82 -14.02 25.30
CA ILE A 235 6.78 -15.06 25.65
C ILE A 235 8.14 -14.39 25.81
N TYR A 236 8.66 -14.40 27.04
CA TYR A 236 10.00 -13.90 27.31
C TYR A 236 11.03 -14.90 26.80
N PHE A 237 11.36 -14.80 25.52
CA PHE A 237 12.20 -15.78 24.82
C PHE A 237 13.52 -16.06 25.53
N THR A 238 14.18 -15.05 26.09
CA THR A 238 15.42 -15.23 26.88
C THR A 238 15.20 -16.08 28.13
N SER A 239 14.09 -15.86 28.85
CA SER A 239 13.74 -16.65 30.05
C SER A 239 13.35 -18.09 29.67
N PHE A 240 12.59 -18.24 28.59
CA PHE A 240 12.24 -19.53 28.01
C PHE A 240 13.48 -20.31 27.58
N MET A 241 14.38 -19.70 26.81
CA MET A 241 15.66 -20.29 26.39
C MET A 241 16.54 -20.62 27.59
N GLY A 242 16.63 -19.74 28.59
CA GLY A 242 17.37 -20.01 29.81
C GLY A 242 16.83 -21.23 30.57
N SER A 243 15.50 -21.38 30.63
CA SER A 243 14.85 -22.55 31.25
C SER A 243 15.05 -23.82 30.43
N LEU A 244 14.93 -23.72 29.10
CA LEU A 244 15.13 -24.82 28.17
C LEU A 244 16.57 -25.37 28.25
N LEU A 245 17.56 -24.49 28.27
CA LEU A 245 18.98 -24.87 28.36
C LEU A 245 19.33 -25.45 29.75
N LYS A 246 18.65 -25.04 30.82
CA LYS A 246 18.79 -25.69 32.14
C LYS A 246 18.25 -27.13 32.15
N VAL A 247 17.11 -27.37 31.50
CA VAL A 247 16.50 -28.71 31.43
C VAL A 247 17.23 -29.61 30.44
N PHE A 248 17.73 -29.04 29.35
CA PHE A 248 18.44 -29.77 28.29
C PHE A 248 19.84 -29.16 28.05
N PRO A 249 20.83 -29.44 28.92
CA PRO A 249 22.18 -28.90 28.79
C PRO A 249 22.88 -29.24 27.47
N SER A 250 22.51 -30.35 26.83
CA SER A 250 23.02 -30.78 25.52
C SER A 250 22.69 -29.82 24.37
N LEU A 251 21.70 -28.95 24.54
CA LEU A 251 21.36 -27.90 23.56
C LEU A 251 22.25 -26.67 23.67
N THR A 252 23.03 -26.56 24.75
CA THR A 252 24.04 -25.52 24.89
C THR A 252 25.17 -25.86 23.92
N LYS A 253 25.33 -25.07 22.86
CA LYS A 253 26.53 -25.19 22.00
C LYS A 253 27.75 -24.94 22.87
N THR A 254 28.43 -26.00 23.29
CA THR A 254 29.87 -25.95 23.57
C THR A 254 30.52 -25.45 22.29
N GLY A 255 31.23 -24.32 22.40
CA GLY A 255 31.81 -23.58 21.27
C GLY A 255 32.65 -24.43 20.34
#